data_AF-A0A967DDL7-F1
#
_entry.id   AF-A0A967DDL7-F1
#
_cell.length_a   1.000
_cell.length_b   1.000
_cell.length_c   1.000
_cell.angle_alpha   90.00
_cell.angle_beta   90.00
_cell.angle_gamma   90.00
#
_symmetry.space_group_name_H-M   'P 1'
#
loop_
_entity.id
_entity.type
_entity.pdbx_description
1 polymer ?
#
loop_
_entity_poly.entity_id
_entity_poly.type
_entity_poly.pdbx_seq_one_letter_code
_entity_poly.pdbx_strand_id
1 'polypeptide(L)'
;MSTIPGHHQFMQAGCMSCHNGRDIGGQTFQKPGAKKAAPDGKDVGRMAVTGDTADRLMFKVPSLRNVEKTGPYFHTGKVATVQEAVRLMGEFQLDRKLDDHQIAEIVAWLKTLTGEIPADYIRQPDLPQ
;
A
#
# COMPACT_ATOMS: atom_id res chain seq x y z
N MET A 1 9.59 -1.32 -25.79
CA MET A 1 8.83 -1.21 -24.53
C MET A 1 9.84 -1.07 -23.40
N SER A 2 10.20 0.17 -23.03
CA SER A 2 11.16 0.38 -21.94
C SER A 2 10.54 -0.11 -20.64
N THR A 3 11.16 -1.11 -20.01
CA THR A 3 10.88 -1.47 -18.62
C THR A 3 11.04 -0.22 -17.76
N ILE A 4 9.96 0.22 -17.10
CA ILE A 4 10.05 1.25 -16.07
C ILE A 4 10.90 0.65 -14.94
N PRO A 5 12.13 1.15 -14.67
CA PRO A 5 13.03 0.52 -13.69
C PRO A 5 12.35 0.28 -12.33
N GLY A 6 11.49 1.21 -11.91
CA GLY A 6 10.68 1.09 -10.69
C GLY A 6 9.73 -0.10 -10.62
N HIS A 7 9.06 -0.47 -11.72
CA HIS A 7 8.19 -1.66 -11.73
C HIS A 7 9.03 -2.94 -11.58
N HIS A 8 10.18 -2.98 -12.24
CA HIS A 8 11.10 -4.10 -12.13
C HIS A 8 11.64 -4.24 -10.70
N GLN A 9 12.04 -3.13 -10.08
CA GLN A 9 12.48 -3.11 -8.69
C GLN A 9 11.36 -3.56 -7.72
N PHE A 10 10.12 -3.12 -7.95
CA PHE A 10 8.94 -3.56 -7.17
C PHE A 10 8.71 -5.07 -7.26
N MET A 11 8.88 -5.65 -8.45
CA MET A 11 8.83 -7.10 -8.68
C MET A 11 9.97 -7.83 -7.97
N GLN A 12 11.22 -7.40 -8.18
CA GLN A 12 12.40 -8.06 -7.62
C GLN A 12 12.45 -8.01 -6.09
N ALA A 13 11.96 -6.92 -5.49
CA ALA A 13 11.84 -6.82 -4.04
C ALA A 13 10.84 -7.86 -3.48
N GLY A 14 9.84 -8.27 -4.27
CA GLY A 14 8.81 -9.24 -3.89
C GLY A 14 7.47 -8.62 -3.50
N CYS A 15 7.27 -7.32 -3.74
CA CYS A 15 6.04 -6.60 -3.39
C CYS A 15 4.79 -7.19 -4.07
N MET A 16 4.95 -7.72 -5.28
CA MET A 16 3.87 -8.37 -6.05
C MET A 16 3.32 -9.66 -5.43
N SER A 17 4.00 -10.25 -4.45
CA SER A 17 3.45 -11.39 -3.70
C SER A 17 2.12 -11.05 -3.03
N CYS A 18 1.96 -9.79 -2.60
CA CYS A 18 0.75 -9.28 -1.95
C CYS A 18 0.02 -8.24 -2.82
N HIS A 19 0.77 -7.38 -3.51
CA HIS A 19 0.25 -6.28 -4.33
C HIS A 19 0.21 -6.67 -5.81
N ASN A 20 -0.79 -7.48 -6.17
CA ASN A 20 -0.99 -7.99 -7.53
C ASN A 20 -2.43 -7.81 -8.02
N GLY A 21 -2.68 -8.25 -9.24
CA GLY A 21 -3.98 -8.14 -9.90
C GLY A 21 -4.29 -6.71 -10.38
N ARG A 22 -5.54 -6.49 -10.78
CA ARG A 22 -5.99 -5.24 -11.40
C ARG A 22 -5.77 -4.02 -10.53
N ASP A 23 -5.91 -4.16 -9.21
CA ASP A 23 -5.81 -3.06 -8.25
C ASP A 23 -4.46 -3.00 -7.54
N ILE A 24 -3.53 -3.90 -7.89
CA ILE A 24 -2.19 -3.97 -7.31
C ILE A 24 -2.32 -4.12 -5.78
N GLY A 25 -3.15 -5.08 -5.38
CA GLY A 25 -3.64 -5.27 -4.02
C GLY A 25 -5.14 -5.56 -3.97
N GLY A 26 -5.70 -5.60 -2.76
CA GLY A 26 -7.14 -5.73 -2.50
C GLY A 26 -7.67 -7.17 -2.43
N GLN A 27 -6.88 -8.18 -2.80
CA GLN A 27 -7.36 -9.56 -2.98
C GLN A 27 -7.14 -10.47 -1.76
N THR A 28 -6.22 -10.09 -0.85
CA THR A 28 -5.85 -10.94 0.30
C THR A 28 -5.78 -10.14 1.59
N PHE A 29 -5.79 -10.86 2.72
CA PHE A 29 -5.47 -10.33 4.03
C PHE A 29 -4.08 -10.81 4.42
N GLN A 30 -3.25 -9.91 4.93
CA GLN A 30 -1.87 -10.20 5.31
C GLN A 30 -1.55 -9.54 6.65
N LYS A 31 -0.62 -10.15 7.38
CA LYS A 31 -0.13 -9.62 8.64
C LYS A 31 1.00 -8.62 8.39
N PRO A 32 0.93 -7.39 8.92
CA PRO A 32 2.07 -6.51 9.03
C PRO A 32 3.16 -7.19 9.87
N GLY A 33 4.40 -7.02 9.46
CA GLY A 33 5.55 -7.67 10.05
C GLY A 33 5.69 -9.16 9.74
N ALA A 34 5.41 -9.57 8.51
CA ALA A 34 5.53 -10.97 8.09
C ALA A 34 6.97 -11.53 8.25
N LYS A 35 7.98 -10.66 8.27
CA LYS A 35 9.38 -11.04 8.45
C LYS A 35 10.02 -10.46 9.71
N LYS A 36 9.68 -9.21 10.05
CA LYS A 36 10.10 -8.55 11.29
C LYS A 36 8.87 -8.01 12.01
N ALA A 37 8.81 -8.09 13.33
CA ALA A 37 7.70 -7.52 14.07
C ALA A 37 7.53 -6.04 13.73
N ALA A 38 6.43 -5.69 13.06
CA ALA A 38 6.06 -4.30 12.84
C ALA A 38 5.51 -3.71 14.14
N PRO A 39 5.63 -2.38 14.36
CA PRO A 39 5.02 -1.74 15.52
C PRO A 39 3.54 -2.09 15.61
N ASP A 40 3.16 -2.70 16.72
CA ASP A 40 1.77 -3.06 16.99
C ASP A 40 1.01 -1.86 17.57
N GLY A 41 -0.30 -1.88 17.35
CA GLY A 41 -1.22 -0.88 17.88
C GLY A 41 -2.40 -1.55 18.56
N LYS A 42 -3.37 -0.74 18.98
CA LYS A 42 -4.65 -1.23 19.53
C LYS A 42 -5.57 -1.86 18.48
N ASP A 43 -5.30 -1.61 17.20
CA ASP A 43 -6.09 -2.12 16.08
C ASP A 43 -5.79 -3.60 15.86
N VAL A 44 -6.81 -4.44 16.06
CA VAL A 44 -6.70 -5.90 15.96
C VAL A 44 -6.96 -6.40 14.52
N GLY A 45 -7.24 -5.51 13.58
CA GLY A 45 -7.48 -5.83 12.18
C GLY A 45 -8.73 -6.69 11.98
N ARG A 46 -8.64 -7.68 11.08
CA ARG A 46 -9.73 -8.55 10.66
C ARG A 46 -10.44 -9.28 11.81
N MET A 47 -9.73 -9.59 12.90
CA MET A 47 -10.32 -10.18 14.11
C MET A 47 -11.49 -9.36 14.67
N ALA A 48 -11.48 -8.02 14.53
CA ALA A 48 -12.60 -7.19 14.99
C ALA A 48 -13.92 -7.51 14.29
N VAL A 49 -13.85 -8.08 13.07
CA VAL A 49 -15.01 -8.48 12.27
C VAL A 49 -15.32 -9.97 12.45
N THR A 50 -14.30 -10.83 12.46
CA THR A 50 -14.49 -12.29 12.44
C THR A 50 -14.60 -12.92 13.83
N GLY A 51 -14.05 -12.28 14.86
CA GLY A 51 -13.93 -12.84 16.21
C GLY A 51 -12.88 -13.95 16.35
N ASP A 52 -12.21 -14.37 15.27
CA ASP A 52 -11.21 -15.43 15.27
C ASP A 52 -9.83 -14.87 15.63
N THR A 53 -9.19 -15.45 16.65
CA THR A 53 -7.85 -15.05 17.09
C THR A 53 -6.78 -15.30 16.02
N ALA A 54 -7.02 -16.23 15.09
CA ALA A 54 -6.14 -16.47 13.94
C ALA A 54 -6.08 -15.28 12.96
N ASP A 55 -7.13 -14.45 12.93
CA ASP A 55 -7.22 -13.24 12.10
C ASP A 55 -6.64 -11.99 12.79
N ARG A 56 -6.06 -12.14 13.99
CA ARG A 56 -5.51 -11.01 14.75
C ARG A 56 -4.35 -10.36 13.99
N LEU A 57 -4.45 -9.04 13.79
CA LEU A 57 -3.53 -8.20 13.02
C LEU A 57 -3.46 -8.54 11.53
N MET A 58 -4.44 -9.26 10.99
CA MET A 58 -4.57 -9.42 9.54
C MET A 58 -5.30 -8.21 8.96
N PHE A 59 -4.72 -7.56 7.96
CA PHE A 59 -5.31 -6.41 7.27
C PHE A 59 -5.47 -6.71 5.80
N LYS A 60 -6.53 -6.17 5.18
CA LYS A 60 -6.67 -6.26 3.72
C LYS A 60 -5.47 -5.55 3.10
N VAL A 61 -4.77 -6.21 2.18
CA VAL A 61 -3.71 -5.57 1.39
C VAL A 61 -4.37 -4.43 0.60
N PRO A 62 -3.99 -3.16 0.79
CA PRO A 62 -4.65 -2.05 0.12
C PRO A 62 -4.33 -2.05 -1.38
N SER A 63 -5.22 -1.46 -2.18
CA SER A 63 -4.88 -1.10 -3.56
C SER A 63 -3.80 -0.02 -3.54
N LEU A 64 -2.89 -0.08 -4.51
CA LEU A 64 -1.87 0.96 -4.71
C LEU A 64 -2.25 1.99 -5.78
N ARG A 65 -3.46 1.91 -6.36
CA ARG A 65 -3.97 2.95 -7.26
C ARG A 65 -4.15 4.25 -6.48
N ASN A 66 -3.66 5.35 -7.04
CA ASN A 66 -3.66 6.68 -6.43
C ASN A 66 -2.88 6.80 -5.11
N VAL A 67 -1.99 5.86 -4.78
CA VAL A 67 -1.27 5.84 -3.50
C VAL A 67 -0.47 7.13 -3.23
N GLU A 68 0.00 7.81 -4.27
CA GLU A 68 0.71 9.09 -4.10
C GLU A 68 -0.19 10.22 -3.57
N LYS A 69 -1.52 10.12 -3.72
CA LYS A 69 -2.49 11.14 -3.28
C LYS A 69 -3.26 10.78 -2.02
N THR A 70 -3.01 9.61 -1.42
CA THR A 70 -3.81 9.09 -0.30
C THR A 70 -3.00 8.92 0.99
N GLY A 71 -1.96 9.73 1.15
CA GLY A 71 -1.29 9.83 2.45
C GLY A 71 -2.19 10.51 3.50
N PRO A 72 -1.88 10.38 4.80
CA PRO A 72 -0.82 9.54 5.37
C PRO A 72 -1.08 8.02 5.26
N TYR A 73 -0.03 7.21 5.39
CA TYR A 73 -0.01 5.79 5.04
C TYR A 73 -0.24 4.84 6.22
N PHE A 74 -0.59 3.60 5.86
CA PHE A 74 -0.99 2.49 6.73
C PHE A 74 -2.31 2.72 7.48
N HIS A 75 -2.82 1.67 8.12
CA HIS A 75 -4.09 1.71 8.85
C HIS A 75 -4.10 2.72 10.01
N THR A 76 -2.91 3.12 10.50
CA THR A 76 -2.78 4.14 11.56
C THR A 76 -2.74 5.56 11.03
N GLY A 77 -2.50 5.78 9.73
CA GLY A 77 -2.31 7.11 9.15
C GLY A 77 -1.13 7.89 9.76
N LYS A 78 -0.11 7.20 10.28
CA LYS A 78 1.02 7.85 10.98
C LYS A 78 2.25 8.08 10.10
N VAL A 79 2.33 7.42 8.95
CA VAL A 79 3.50 7.55 8.06
C VAL A 79 3.20 8.61 7.02
N ALA A 80 3.99 9.69 7.01
CA ALA A 80 3.66 10.89 6.24
C ALA A 80 3.93 10.75 4.74
N THR A 81 4.91 9.95 4.33
CA THR A 81 5.41 9.92 2.94
C THR A 81 5.40 8.52 2.34
N VAL A 82 5.17 8.44 1.02
CA VAL A 82 5.15 7.15 0.30
C VAL A 82 6.54 6.50 0.30
N GLN A 83 7.60 7.31 0.30
CA GLN A 83 8.99 6.86 0.41
C GLN A 83 9.21 6.09 1.71
N GLU A 84 8.74 6.64 2.83
CA GLU A 84 8.87 5.99 4.12
C GLU A 84 7.98 4.74 4.21
N ALA A 85 6.77 4.80 3.63
CA ALA A 85 5.92 3.62 3.54
C ALA A 85 6.59 2.47 2.75
N VAL A 86 7.25 2.76 1.63
CA VAL A 86 8.01 1.77 0.83
C VAL A 86 9.19 1.21 1.62
N ARG A 87 9.95 2.06 2.32
CA ARG A 87 11.07 1.65 3.17
C ARG A 87 10.63 0.65 4.24
N LEU A 88 9.59 1.02 5.01
CA LEU A 88 9.05 0.19 6.08
C LEU A 88 8.46 -1.13 5.54
N MET A 89 7.81 -1.10 4.36
CA MET A 89 7.31 -2.33 3.72
C MET A 89 8.45 -3.28 3.32
N GLY A 90 9.53 -2.74 2.74
CA GLY A 90 10.74 -3.53 2.46
C GLY A 90 11.29 -4.20 3.72
N GLU A 91 11.43 -3.43 4.80
CA GLU A 91 12.00 -3.93 6.05
C GLU A 91 11.10 -4.97 6.74
N PHE A 92 9.84 -4.63 7.01
CA PHE A 92 8.99 -5.44 7.88
C PHE A 92 8.32 -6.61 7.16
N GLN A 93 7.98 -6.47 5.87
CA GLN A 93 7.29 -7.53 5.12
C GLN A 93 8.25 -8.46 4.39
N LEU A 94 9.43 -7.96 3.99
CA LEU A 94 10.31 -8.68 3.07
C LEU A 94 11.70 -8.93 3.65
N ASP A 95 12.03 -8.34 4.82
CA ASP A 95 13.38 -8.32 5.39
C ASP A 95 14.43 -7.78 4.40
N ARG A 96 14.06 -6.73 3.68
CA ARG A 96 14.92 -6.07 2.69
C ARG A 96 15.14 -4.63 3.08
N LYS A 97 16.42 -4.28 3.25
CA LYS A 97 16.83 -2.88 3.35
C LYS A 97 17.01 -2.32 1.94
N LEU A 98 15.98 -1.66 1.44
CA LEU A 98 16.05 -0.95 0.16
C LEU A 98 16.86 0.33 0.33
N ASP A 99 17.76 0.61 -0.61
CA ASP A 99 18.47 1.89 -0.64
C ASP A 99 17.59 3.02 -1.23
N ASP A 100 18.06 4.26 -1.10
CA ASP A 100 17.29 5.43 -1.53
C ASP A 100 17.06 5.48 -3.04
N HIS A 101 17.96 4.90 -3.85
CA HIS A 101 17.78 4.82 -5.30
C HIS A 101 16.65 3.85 -5.64
N GLN A 102 16.67 2.64 -5.06
CA GLN A 102 15.61 1.64 -5.22
C GLN A 102 14.25 2.16 -4.75
N ILE A 103 14.20 2.86 -3.62
CA ILE A 103 12.97 3.49 -3.12
C ILE A 103 12.49 4.56 -4.11
N ALA A 104 13.39 5.41 -4.60
CA ALA A 104 13.03 6.46 -5.56
C ALA A 104 12.47 5.88 -6.86
N GLU A 105 13.05 4.81 -7.39
CA GLU A 105 12.55 4.11 -8.57
C GLU A 105 11.16 3.51 -8.33
N ILE A 106 10.96 2.79 -7.22
CA ILE A 106 9.64 2.24 -6.87
C ILE A 106 8.61 3.36 -6.76
N VAL A 107 8.93 4.45 -6.05
CA VAL A 107 8.02 5.58 -5.88
C VAL A 107 7.71 6.27 -7.20
N ALA A 108 8.70 6.41 -8.09
CA ALA A 108 8.47 6.94 -9.44
C ALA A 108 7.48 6.07 -10.23
N TRP A 109 7.55 4.75 -10.09
CA TRP A 109 6.54 3.86 -10.67
C TRP A 109 5.18 3.98 -9.96
N LEU A 110 5.12 4.02 -8.63
CA LEU A 110 3.85 4.18 -7.90
C LEU A 110 3.10 5.46 -8.31
N LYS A 111 3.82 6.54 -8.66
CA LYS A 111 3.24 7.78 -9.18
C LYS A 111 2.47 7.58 -10.48
N THR A 112 2.88 6.64 -11.33
CA THR A 112 2.17 6.34 -12.59
C THR A 112 0.83 5.63 -12.37
N LEU A 113 0.57 5.17 -11.14
CA LEU A 113 -0.70 4.55 -10.74
C LEU A 113 -1.77 5.59 -10.34
N THR A 114 -1.47 6.88 -10.47
CA THR A 114 -2.39 7.97 -10.15
C THR A 114 -3.22 8.31 -11.39
N GLY A 115 -4.54 8.14 -11.28
CA GLY A 115 -5.50 8.53 -12.29
C GLY A 115 -6.04 9.94 -12.08
N GLU A 116 -6.56 10.53 -13.14
CA GLU A 116 -7.35 11.76 -13.07
C GLU A 116 -8.81 11.42 -12.76
N ILE A 117 -9.43 12.18 -11.86
CA ILE A 117 -10.87 12.08 -11.60
C ILE A 117 -11.57 12.99 -12.62
N PRO A 118 -12.49 12.49 -13.47
CA PRO A 118 -13.15 13.34 -14.44
C PRO A 118 -13.99 14.41 -13.75
N ALA A 119 -13.95 15.65 -14.24
CA ALA A 119 -14.59 16.81 -13.62
C ALA A 119 -16.10 16.60 -13.39
N ASP A 120 -16.78 15.94 -14.32
CA ASP A 120 -18.22 15.67 -14.22
C ASP A 120 -18.58 14.76 -13.03
N TYR A 121 -17.67 13.86 -12.61
CA TYR A 121 -17.90 12.99 -11.44
C TYR A 121 -17.84 13.73 -10.11
N ILE A 122 -17.15 14.86 -10.05
CA ILE A 122 -16.98 15.67 -8.83
C ILE A 122 -17.81 16.94 -8.86
N ARG A 123 -18.58 17.15 -9.93
CA ARG A 123 -19.52 18.26 -10.02
C ARG A 123 -20.56 18.11 -8.92
N GLN A 124 -20.72 19.15 -8.09
CA GLN A 124 -21.76 19.16 -7.06
C GLN A 124 -23.14 19.06 -7.75
N PRO A 125 -23.99 18.10 -7.34
CA PRO A 125 -25.34 18.00 -7.86
C PRO A 125 -26.18 19.15 -7.31
N ASP A 126 -27.19 19.56 -8.07
CA ASP A 126 -28.22 20.46 -7.56
C ASP A 126 -29.04 19.70 -6.50
N LEU A 127 -28.93 20.12 -5.24
CA LEU A 127 -29.68 19.52 -4.14
C LEU A 127 -31.13 20.04 -4.16
N PRO A 128 -32.13 19.19 -3.86
CA PRO A 128 -33.50 19.65 -3.69
C PRO A 128 -33.57 20.67 -2.54
N GLN A 129 -34.33 21.75 -2.76
CA GLN A 129 -34.66 22.77 -1.75
C GLN A 129 -35.81 22.31 -0.87
#